data_AF-A0A950ZQG5-F1
#
_entry.id   AF-A0A950ZQG5-F1
#
_cell.length_a   1.000
_cell.length_b   1.000
_cell.length_c   1.000
_cell.angle_alpha   90.00
_cell.angle_beta   90.00
_cell.angle_gamma   90.00
#
_symmetry.space_group_name_H-M   'P 1'
#
loop_
_entity.id
_entity.type
_entity.pdbx_description
1 polymer ?
#
loop_
_entity_poly.entity_id
_entity_poly.type
_entity_poly.pdbx_seq_one_letter_code
_entity_poly.pdbx_strand_id
1 'polypeptide(L)'
;MSRESAVDVLNAVAEALYTSADIRLALERTLELVGDLLGLRTGWVWLLDHETNRFYDAAERELPPYLQERIRMAGQRRCWCTDEFRDGELTPTNIDVMECSRLQPAFRGKTAAMAAGLRYHASIPLYFQDKPLGIMNVTGPEWRTLTADELQLLSTIAYQVGIAVERARLAEDATRLARAEERTRIAREIHDTLAQGLTGIALNIEGALKRLESRPEQARERLELALAMARQNLDEARRSVLDLRSTPLAGKPLA
;
A
#
# COMPACT_ATOMS: atom_id res chain seq x y z
N MET A 1 7.43 -25.94 -22.90
CA MET A 1 6.36 -25.74 -21.90
C MET A 1 5.07 -26.36 -22.43
N SER A 2 4.34 -27.14 -21.64
CA SER A 2 3.04 -27.68 -22.06
C SER A 2 1.94 -26.62 -21.87
N ARG A 3 0.88 -26.68 -22.67
CA ARG A 3 -0.28 -25.78 -22.52
C ARG A 3 -1.00 -25.99 -21.18
N GLU A 4 -1.01 -27.22 -20.67
CA GLU A 4 -1.61 -27.59 -19.38
C GLU A 4 -0.86 -26.90 -18.23
N SER A 5 0.47 -27.02 -18.20
CA SER A 5 1.31 -26.39 -17.16
C SER A 5 1.19 -24.87 -17.13
N ALA A 6 1.01 -24.22 -18.29
CA ALA A 6 0.81 -22.77 -18.35
C ALA A 6 -0.54 -22.33 -17.75
N VAL A 7 -1.61 -23.11 -17.98
CA VAL A 7 -2.94 -22.86 -17.41
C VAL A 7 -2.93 -23.09 -15.90
N ASP A 8 -2.28 -24.15 -15.44
CA ASP A 8 -2.18 -24.45 -14.00
C ASP A 8 -1.49 -23.32 -13.24
N VAL A 9 -0.41 -22.77 -13.80
CA VAL A 9 0.31 -21.64 -13.18
C VAL A 9 -0.51 -20.37 -13.20
N LEU A 10 -1.24 -20.07 -14.28
CA LEU A 10 -2.16 -18.94 -14.31
C LEU A 10 -3.24 -19.04 -13.23
N ASN A 11 -3.77 -20.25 -13.00
CA ASN A 11 -4.76 -20.48 -11.96
C ASN A 11 -4.15 -20.35 -10.55
N ALA A 12 -2.96 -20.93 -10.33
CA ALA A 12 -2.27 -20.84 -9.04
C ALA A 12 -1.88 -19.39 -8.69
N VAL A 13 -1.43 -18.60 -9.68
CA VAL A 13 -1.16 -17.18 -9.51
C VAL A 13 -2.45 -16.43 -9.18
N ALA A 14 -3.52 -16.65 -9.93
CA ALA A 14 -4.81 -16.02 -9.66
C ALA A 14 -5.32 -16.32 -8.23
N GLU A 15 -5.18 -17.57 -7.78
CA GLU A 15 -5.52 -17.98 -6.42
C GLU A 15 -4.67 -17.24 -5.38
N ALA A 16 -3.35 -17.26 -5.52
CA ALA A 16 -2.43 -16.57 -4.60
C ALA A 16 -2.72 -15.06 -4.50
N LEU A 17 -3.00 -14.42 -5.64
CA LEU A 17 -3.36 -13.02 -5.72
C LEU A 17 -4.73 -12.75 -5.09
N TYR A 18 -5.68 -13.70 -5.11
CA TYR A 18 -7.03 -13.48 -4.58
C TYR A 18 -7.14 -13.76 -3.08
N THR A 19 -6.39 -14.72 -2.55
CA THR A 19 -6.51 -15.16 -1.15
C THR A 19 -5.68 -14.33 -0.17
N SER A 20 -4.60 -13.70 -0.62
CA SER A 20 -3.70 -12.95 0.27
C SER A 20 -4.26 -11.57 0.62
N ALA A 21 -4.31 -11.26 1.92
CA ALA A 21 -4.57 -9.91 2.41
C ALA A 21 -3.33 -8.99 2.32
N ASP A 22 -2.13 -9.57 2.19
CA ASP A 22 -0.86 -8.85 2.02
C ASP A 22 -0.40 -8.99 0.57
N ILE A 23 -0.38 -7.87 -0.14
CA ILE A 23 0.02 -7.83 -1.56
C ILE A 23 1.47 -8.29 -1.74
N ARG A 24 2.38 -7.99 -0.82
CA ARG A 24 3.78 -8.39 -0.92
C ARG A 24 3.91 -9.91 -0.92
N LEU A 25 3.23 -10.59 0.00
CA LEU A 25 3.23 -12.05 0.05
C LEU A 25 2.63 -12.67 -1.22
N ALA A 26 1.61 -12.04 -1.81
CA ALA A 26 1.00 -12.49 -3.05
C ALA A 26 1.95 -12.37 -4.25
N LEU A 27 2.70 -11.25 -4.32
CA LEU A 27 3.71 -11.01 -5.34
C LEU A 27 4.91 -11.95 -5.18
N GLU A 28 5.41 -12.16 -3.96
CA GLU A 28 6.47 -13.14 -3.65
C GLU A 28 6.06 -14.56 -4.10
N ARG A 29 4.82 -14.97 -3.82
CA ARG A 29 4.28 -16.25 -4.28
C ARG A 29 4.14 -16.32 -5.80
N THR A 30 3.77 -15.21 -6.44
CA THR A 30 3.71 -15.12 -7.91
C THR A 30 5.09 -15.33 -8.53
N LEU A 31 6.12 -14.68 -7.99
CA LEU A 31 7.50 -14.85 -8.44
C LEU A 31 7.99 -16.30 -8.28
N GLU A 32 7.63 -16.95 -7.17
CA GLU A 32 7.94 -18.37 -6.94
C GLU A 32 7.29 -19.27 -8.01
N LEU A 33 5.99 -19.14 -8.24
CA LEU A 33 5.26 -19.96 -9.23
C LEU A 33 5.79 -19.75 -10.67
N VAL A 34 6.08 -18.51 -11.03
CA VAL A 34 6.69 -18.18 -12.33
C VAL A 34 8.09 -18.78 -12.44
N GLY A 35 8.87 -18.70 -11.36
CA GLY A 35 10.23 -19.22 -11.30
C GLY A 35 10.28 -20.73 -11.48
N ASP A 36 9.39 -21.46 -10.81
CA ASP A 36 9.29 -22.92 -10.89
C ASP A 36 8.90 -23.39 -12.30
N LEU A 37 7.98 -22.68 -12.97
CA LEU A 37 7.54 -23.03 -14.33
C LEU A 37 8.60 -22.77 -15.39
N LEU A 38 9.23 -21.60 -15.32
CA LEU A 38 10.13 -21.10 -16.38
C LEU A 38 11.61 -21.36 -16.08
N GLY A 39 11.94 -21.93 -14.92
CA GLY A 39 13.32 -22.08 -14.46
C GLY A 39 14.00 -20.74 -14.14
N LEU A 40 13.22 -19.73 -13.75
CA LEU A 40 13.68 -18.37 -13.46
C LEU A 40 13.78 -18.19 -11.94
N ARG A 41 14.93 -18.56 -11.36
CA ARG A 41 15.09 -18.59 -9.90
C ARG A 41 14.98 -17.23 -9.24
N THR A 42 15.40 -16.17 -9.93
CA THR A 42 15.45 -14.82 -9.37
C THR A 42 14.37 -13.95 -9.99
N GLY A 43 13.69 -13.16 -9.17
CA GLY A 43 12.74 -12.17 -9.65
C GLY A 43 12.53 -11.04 -8.66
N TRP A 44 12.01 -9.92 -9.15
CA TRP A 44 11.61 -8.80 -8.31
C TRP A 44 10.49 -8.00 -8.96
N VAL A 45 9.65 -7.38 -8.13
CA VAL A 45 8.58 -6.49 -8.54
C VAL A 45 8.87 -5.12 -7.98
N TRP A 46 8.95 -4.14 -8.87
CA TRP A 46 8.92 -2.73 -8.51
C TRP A 46 7.54 -2.17 -8.76
N LEU A 47 6.95 -1.56 -7.74
CA LEU A 47 5.72 -0.80 -7.90
C LEU A 47 6.03 0.70 -7.84
N LEU A 48 5.24 1.48 -8.56
CA LEU A 48 5.32 2.93 -8.59
C LEU A 48 4.43 3.49 -7.48
N ASP A 49 5.04 4.24 -6.57
CA ASP A 49 4.28 5.10 -5.68
C ASP A 49 3.76 6.29 -6.49
N HIS A 50 2.43 6.44 -6.54
CA HIS A 50 1.78 7.48 -7.32
C HIS A 50 1.86 8.87 -6.70
N GLU A 51 2.11 8.97 -5.39
CA GLU A 51 2.30 10.25 -4.72
C GLU A 51 3.72 10.78 -4.95
N THR A 52 4.72 9.90 -4.85
CA THR A 52 6.14 10.30 -4.98
C THR A 52 6.73 10.10 -6.38
N ASN A 53 6.02 9.37 -7.26
CA ASN A 53 6.48 8.93 -8.58
C ASN A 53 7.81 8.17 -8.56
N ARG A 54 8.04 7.42 -7.46
CA ARG A 54 9.25 6.63 -7.24
C ARG A 54 8.91 5.15 -7.20
N PHE A 55 9.81 4.36 -7.76
CA PHE A 55 9.73 2.92 -7.60
C PHE A 55 10.16 2.53 -6.19
N TYR A 56 9.46 1.57 -5.62
CA TYR A 56 9.87 0.88 -4.41
C TYR A 56 9.88 -0.64 -4.65
N ASP A 57 10.63 -1.34 -3.80
CA ASP A 57 10.72 -2.79 -3.83
C ASP A 57 9.48 -3.40 -3.20
N ALA A 58 8.61 -3.98 -4.03
CA ALA A 58 7.32 -4.49 -3.59
C ALA A 58 7.38 -6.00 -3.29
N ALA A 59 8.29 -6.73 -3.93
CA ALA A 59 8.56 -8.14 -3.67
C ALA A 59 9.86 -8.57 -4.37
N GLU A 60 10.58 -9.49 -3.75
CA GLU A 60 11.81 -10.05 -4.28
C GLU A 60 11.90 -11.56 -4.03
N ARG A 61 12.60 -12.26 -4.92
CA ARG A 61 12.89 -13.69 -4.81
C ARG A 61 14.32 -13.97 -5.23
N GLU A 62 15.07 -14.64 -4.34
CA GLU A 62 16.42 -15.15 -4.57
C GLU A 62 17.35 -14.15 -5.30
N LEU A 63 17.39 -12.92 -4.79
CA LEU A 63 18.29 -11.91 -5.36
C LEU A 63 19.75 -12.37 -5.26
N PRO A 64 20.57 -12.18 -6.31
CA PRO A 64 21.99 -12.38 -6.22
C PRO A 64 22.61 -11.41 -5.20
N PRO A 65 23.77 -11.74 -4.60
CA PRO A 65 24.43 -10.88 -3.62
C PRO A 65 24.58 -9.42 -4.07
N TYR A 66 24.84 -9.20 -5.36
CA TYR A 66 24.93 -7.86 -5.92
C TYR A 66 23.66 -7.03 -5.77
N LEU A 67 22.47 -7.64 -5.86
CA LEU A 67 21.19 -6.92 -5.77
C LEU A 67 20.64 -6.81 -4.34
N GLN A 68 21.15 -7.60 -3.39
CA GLN A 68 20.70 -7.55 -1.99
C GLN A 68 21.07 -6.22 -1.28
N GLU A 69 21.99 -5.43 -1.84
CA GLU A 69 22.24 -4.07 -1.37
C GLU A 69 21.02 -3.18 -1.61
N ARG A 70 20.34 -2.76 -0.54
CA ARG A 70 19.08 -1.99 -0.57
C ARG A 70 19.10 -0.79 -1.52
N ILE A 71 20.22 -0.08 -1.67
CA ILE A 71 20.34 1.06 -2.58
C ILE A 71 20.13 0.70 -4.07
N ARG A 72 20.28 -0.57 -4.43
CA ARG A 72 20.08 -1.08 -5.80
C ARG A 72 18.65 -1.57 -6.04
N MET A 73 17.90 -1.84 -4.98
CA MET A 73 16.48 -2.20 -5.03
C MET A 73 15.56 -1.03 -4.72
N ALA A 74 16.07 0.05 -4.12
CA ALA A 74 15.28 1.22 -3.72
C ALA A 74 14.68 2.05 -4.87
N GLY A 75 14.87 1.66 -6.15
CA GLY A 75 14.27 2.38 -7.29
C GLY A 75 14.77 3.82 -7.51
N GLN A 76 15.81 4.26 -6.79
CA GLN A 76 16.30 5.65 -6.81
C GLN A 76 17.23 5.96 -8.00
N ARG A 77 17.92 4.94 -8.54
CA ARG A 77 18.77 5.09 -9.72
C ARG A 77 17.97 4.77 -10.96
N ARG A 78 18.03 5.66 -11.96
CA ARG A 78 17.43 5.40 -13.27
C ARG A 78 18.08 4.20 -13.94
N CYS A 79 17.23 3.32 -14.46
CA CYS A 79 17.59 2.24 -15.35
C CYS A 79 16.77 2.34 -16.64
N TRP A 80 17.29 1.81 -17.74
CA TRP A 80 16.58 1.80 -19.02
C TRP A 80 15.13 1.31 -18.87
N CYS A 81 14.90 0.17 -18.21
CA CYS A 81 13.54 -0.34 -18.01
C CYS A 81 12.62 0.61 -17.23
N THR A 82 13.15 1.35 -16.25
CA THR A 82 12.35 2.32 -15.49
C THR A 82 12.07 3.60 -16.26
N ASP A 83 12.95 3.97 -17.19
CA ASP A 83 12.77 5.15 -18.04
C ASP A 83 11.76 4.83 -19.15
N GLU A 84 11.94 3.73 -19.88
CA GLU A 84 10.97 3.25 -20.90
C GLU A 84 9.58 3.02 -20.31
N PHE A 85 9.48 2.49 -19.09
CA PHE A 85 8.18 2.31 -18.45
C PHE A 85 7.49 3.63 -18.15
N ARG A 86 8.24 4.64 -17.71
CA ARG A 86 7.71 5.98 -17.43
C ARG A 86 7.29 6.69 -18.71
N ASP A 87 8.02 6.46 -19.80
CA ASP A 87 7.71 7.03 -21.10
C ASP A 87 6.55 6.29 -21.80
N GLY A 88 6.15 5.12 -21.27
CA GLY A 88 5.03 4.32 -21.80
C GLY A 88 5.42 3.39 -22.95
N GLU A 89 6.72 3.25 -23.20
CA GLU A 89 7.30 2.52 -24.33
C GLU A 89 7.77 1.11 -23.95
N LEU A 90 7.83 0.80 -22.64
CA LEU A 90 8.24 -0.53 -22.18
C LEU A 90 7.21 -1.59 -22.59
N THR A 91 7.64 -2.51 -23.44
CA THR A 91 6.92 -3.74 -23.78
C THR A 91 7.55 -4.95 -23.09
N PRO A 92 6.81 -6.07 -22.93
CA PRO A 92 7.39 -7.32 -22.44
C PRO A 92 8.60 -7.72 -23.28
N THR A 93 9.79 -7.63 -22.71
CA THR A 93 11.04 -7.74 -23.48
C THR A 93 12.12 -8.49 -22.72
N ASN A 94 12.98 -9.16 -23.48
CA ASN A 94 14.21 -9.74 -22.96
C ASN A 94 15.31 -8.65 -22.97
N ILE A 95 16.00 -8.50 -21.85
CA ILE A 95 17.07 -7.53 -21.67
C ILE A 95 18.36 -8.28 -21.37
N ASP A 96 19.39 -8.04 -22.18
CA ASP A 96 20.75 -8.49 -21.85
C ASP A 96 21.23 -7.71 -20.60
N VAL A 97 21.76 -8.43 -19.59
CA VAL A 97 22.29 -7.78 -18.37
C VAL A 97 23.43 -6.81 -18.67
N MET A 98 24.10 -6.95 -19.81
CA MET A 98 25.12 -6.02 -20.29
C MET A 98 24.53 -4.66 -20.73
N GLU A 99 23.26 -4.65 -21.14
CA GLU A 99 22.50 -3.46 -21.54
C GLU A 99 21.70 -2.89 -20.36
N CYS A 100 21.42 -3.71 -19.34
CA CYS A 100 20.82 -3.25 -18.09
C CYS A 100 21.81 -2.36 -17.32
N SER A 101 21.63 -1.04 -17.37
CA SER A 101 22.50 -0.06 -16.68
C SER A 101 22.66 -0.31 -15.17
N ARG A 102 21.72 -1.02 -14.54
CA ARG A 102 21.78 -1.41 -13.14
C ARG A 102 22.65 -2.64 -12.89
N LEU A 103 22.64 -3.61 -13.80
CA LEU A 103 23.35 -4.88 -13.66
C LEU A 103 24.73 -4.86 -14.33
N GLN A 104 24.90 -4.06 -15.39
CA GLN A 104 26.14 -3.89 -16.13
C GLN A 104 27.38 -3.68 -15.24
N PRO A 105 27.35 -2.89 -14.14
CA PRO A 105 28.54 -2.72 -13.31
C PRO A 105 28.93 -3.99 -12.54
N ALA A 106 28.02 -4.95 -12.32
CA ALA A 106 28.34 -6.25 -11.74
C ALA A 106 29.23 -7.10 -12.67
N PHE A 107 29.10 -6.91 -13.99
CA PHE A 107 29.74 -7.70 -15.04
C PHE A 107 31.04 -7.10 -15.59
N ARG A 108 31.24 -5.79 -15.49
CA ARG A 108 32.44 -5.11 -16.00
C ARG A 108 33.66 -5.18 -15.07
N GLY A 109 33.57 -5.81 -13.89
CA GLY A 109 34.63 -5.81 -12.86
C GLY A 109 34.91 -7.18 -12.21
N LYS A 110 35.71 -7.20 -11.14
CA LYS A 110 36.06 -8.41 -10.34
C LYS A 110 34.87 -9.06 -9.59
N THR A 111 33.67 -8.51 -9.76
CA THR A 111 32.43 -8.87 -9.06
C THR A 111 31.53 -9.83 -9.83
N ALA A 112 32.00 -10.42 -10.94
CA ALA A 112 31.20 -11.37 -11.73
C ALA A 112 30.64 -12.54 -10.89
N ALA A 113 31.34 -12.92 -9.81
CA ALA A 113 30.86 -13.90 -8.83
C ALA A 113 29.63 -13.40 -8.04
N MET A 114 29.54 -12.09 -7.75
CA MET A 114 28.41 -11.49 -7.03
C MET A 114 27.13 -11.39 -7.90
N ALA A 115 27.27 -11.46 -9.22
CA ALA A 115 26.14 -11.54 -10.13
C ALA A 115 25.50 -12.94 -10.17
N ALA A 116 26.04 -13.93 -9.46
CA ALA A 116 25.49 -15.29 -9.30
C ALA A 116 25.01 -15.98 -10.59
N GLY A 117 25.64 -15.67 -11.73
CA GLY A 117 25.23 -16.24 -13.03
C GLY A 117 24.05 -15.54 -13.70
N LEU A 118 23.60 -14.38 -13.21
CA LEU A 118 22.70 -13.52 -13.97
C LEU A 118 23.33 -13.23 -15.36
N ARG A 119 22.54 -13.35 -16.41
CA ARG A 119 23.02 -13.26 -17.80
C ARG A 119 22.03 -12.56 -18.72
N TYR A 120 20.74 -12.67 -18.44
CA TYR A 120 19.67 -11.93 -19.09
C TYR A 120 18.54 -11.75 -18.08
N HIS A 121 17.64 -10.78 -18.25
CA HIS A 121 16.37 -10.76 -17.51
C HIS A 121 15.25 -10.32 -18.43
N ALA A 122 14.03 -10.76 -18.16
CA ALA A 122 12.86 -10.20 -18.82
C ALA A 122 12.29 -9.08 -17.94
N SER A 123 11.86 -7.98 -18.57
CA SER A 123 11.13 -6.90 -17.92
C SER A 123 9.71 -6.87 -18.46
N ILE A 124 8.75 -7.01 -17.56
CA ILE A 124 7.33 -7.12 -17.87
C ILE A 124 6.64 -5.94 -17.21
N PRO A 125 6.06 -5.01 -17.98
CA PRO A 125 5.35 -3.88 -17.41
C PRO A 125 4.08 -4.35 -16.70
N LEU A 126 3.76 -3.70 -15.58
CA LEU A 126 2.54 -3.89 -14.81
C LEU A 126 1.64 -2.67 -15.00
N TYR A 127 0.44 -2.93 -15.53
CA TYR A 127 -0.59 -1.93 -15.74
C TYR A 127 -1.93 -2.41 -15.20
N PHE A 128 -2.76 -1.45 -14.83
CA PHE A 128 -4.20 -1.67 -14.65
C PHE A 128 -4.93 -0.71 -15.58
N GLN A 129 -5.53 -1.23 -16.66
CA GLN A 129 -5.98 -0.41 -17.79
C GLN A 129 -4.80 0.47 -18.28
N ASP A 130 -4.98 1.78 -18.40
CA ASP A 130 -3.91 2.72 -18.80
C ASP A 130 -3.06 3.22 -17.62
N LYS A 131 -3.32 2.73 -16.40
CA LYS A 131 -2.62 3.18 -15.19
C LYS A 131 -1.29 2.44 -15.05
N PRO A 132 -0.13 3.14 -15.09
CA PRO A 132 1.17 2.52 -14.86
C PRO A 132 1.29 2.14 -13.39
N LEU A 133 1.54 0.86 -13.11
CA LEU A 133 1.68 0.34 -11.74
C LEU A 133 3.10 -0.05 -11.39
N GLY A 134 3.89 -0.59 -12.32
CA GLY A 134 5.19 -1.12 -11.96
C GLY A 134 5.88 -1.96 -13.03
N ILE A 135 6.95 -2.65 -12.63
CA ILE A 135 7.70 -3.55 -13.50
C ILE A 135 7.98 -4.84 -12.73
N MET A 136 7.61 -5.98 -13.31
CA MET A 136 8.04 -7.29 -12.86
C MET A 136 9.27 -7.72 -13.67
N ASN A 137 10.30 -8.17 -12.98
CA ASN A 137 11.52 -8.66 -13.59
C ASN A 137 11.78 -10.09 -13.15
N VAL A 138 12.16 -10.94 -14.11
CA VAL A 138 12.46 -12.35 -13.86
C VAL A 138 13.73 -12.75 -14.61
N THR A 139 14.53 -13.61 -14.01
CA THR A 139 15.84 -13.99 -14.55
C THR A 139 16.27 -15.37 -14.07
N GLY A 140 17.10 -16.03 -14.90
CA GLY A 140 17.64 -17.34 -14.66
C GLY A 140 19.18 -17.37 -14.74
N PRO A 141 19.80 -18.45 -14.24
CA PRO A 141 21.26 -18.61 -14.21
C PRO A 141 21.86 -19.01 -15.57
N GLU A 142 21.07 -19.59 -16.47
CA GLU A 142 21.52 -20.06 -17.78
C GLU A 142 21.14 -19.06 -18.87
N TRP A 143 22.02 -18.82 -19.83
CA TRP A 143 21.70 -17.93 -20.95
C TRP A 143 20.59 -18.54 -21.82
N ARG A 144 19.39 -17.95 -21.79
CA ARG A 144 18.34 -18.22 -22.79
C ARG A 144 17.47 -16.98 -22.99
N THR A 145 16.89 -16.84 -24.17
CA THR A 145 15.89 -15.81 -24.44
C THR A 145 14.51 -16.40 -24.15
N LEU A 146 13.65 -15.69 -23.43
CA LEU A 146 12.25 -16.10 -23.30
C LEU A 146 11.57 -16.01 -24.66
N THR A 147 10.86 -17.08 -25.01
CA THR A 147 10.07 -17.16 -26.23
C THR A 147 8.89 -16.20 -26.19
N ALA A 148 8.29 -15.92 -27.35
CA ALA A 148 7.09 -15.09 -27.44
C ALA A 148 5.94 -15.64 -26.58
N ASP A 149 5.76 -16.96 -26.52
CA ASP A 149 4.74 -17.61 -25.70
C ASP A 149 5.00 -17.43 -24.19
N GLU A 150 6.27 -17.51 -23.77
CA GLU A 150 6.65 -17.25 -22.37
C GLU A 150 6.46 -15.78 -21.99
N LEU A 151 6.82 -14.84 -22.87
CA LEU A 151 6.55 -13.42 -22.65
C LEU A 151 5.05 -13.14 -22.58
N GLN A 152 4.25 -13.76 -23.46
CA GLN A 152 2.79 -13.63 -23.46
C GLN A 152 2.16 -14.19 -22.17
N LEU A 153 2.67 -15.32 -21.68
CA LEU A 153 2.27 -15.87 -20.39
C LEU A 153 2.57 -14.89 -19.26
N LEU A 154 3.79 -14.35 -19.23
CA LEU A 154 4.20 -13.35 -18.23
C LEU A 154 3.36 -12.07 -18.33
N SER A 155 2.96 -11.64 -19.52
CA SER A 155 2.04 -10.50 -19.70
C SER A 155 0.65 -10.79 -19.14
N THR A 156 0.17 -12.03 -19.28
CA THR A 156 -1.11 -12.44 -18.72
C THR A 156 -1.05 -12.46 -17.19
N ILE A 157 0.06 -12.93 -16.62
CA ILE A 157 0.34 -12.87 -15.17
C ILE A 157 0.44 -11.42 -14.71
N ALA A 158 1.17 -10.57 -15.45
CA ALA A 158 1.32 -9.14 -15.17
C ALA A 158 -0.04 -8.42 -15.13
N TYR A 159 -0.97 -8.79 -16.00
CA TYR A 159 -2.33 -8.26 -15.97
C TYR A 159 -3.08 -8.64 -14.68
N GLN A 160 -2.99 -9.91 -14.24
CA GLN A 160 -3.59 -10.34 -12.97
C GLN A 160 -2.95 -9.64 -11.76
N VAL A 161 -1.62 -9.50 -11.78
CA VAL A 161 -0.86 -8.75 -10.78
C VAL A 161 -1.35 -7.29 -10.73
N GLY A 162 -1.52 -6.65 -11.88
CA GLY A 162 -2.02 -5.28 -11.96
C GLY A 162 -3.40 -5.09 -11.32
N ILE A 163 -4.33 -6.03 -11.59
CA ILE A 163 -5.65 -6.04 -10.93
C ILE A 163 -5.51 -6.19 -9.41
N ALA A 164 -4.68 -7.12 -8.95
CA ALA A 164 -4.51 -7.39 -7.53
C ALA A 164 -3.90 -6.21 -6.77
N VAL A 165 -2.88 -5.56 -7.37
CA VAL A 165 -2.24 -4.36 -6.84
C VAL A 165 -3.25 -3.21 -6.73
N GLU A 166 -4.02 -2.94 -7.80
CA GLU A 166 -5.00 -1.87 -7.76
C GLU A 166 -6.12 -2.16 -6.75
N ARG A 167 -6.58 -3.41 -6.66
CA ARG A 167 -7.57 -3.82 -5.66
C ARG A 167 -7.06 -3.60 -4.24
N ALA A 168 -5.81 -3.98 -3.95
CA ALA A 168 -5.20 -3.77 -2.63
C ALA A 168 -5.14 -2.27 -2.28
N ARG A 169 -4.74 -1.44 -3.25
CA ARG A 169 -4.71 0.02 -3.08
C ARG A 169 -6.09 0.62 -2.81
N LEU A 170 -7.10 0.23 -3.59
CA LEU A 170 -8.48 0.72 -3.40
C LEU A 170 -9.04 0.31 -2.04
N ALA A 171 -8.73 -0.89 -1.56
CA ALA A 171 -9.13 -1.35 -0.23
C ALA A 171 -8.49 -0.52 0.89
N GLU A 172 -7.21 -0.13 0.73
CA GLU A 172 -6.51 0.74 1.67
C GLU A 172 -7.09 2.17 1.65
N ASP A 173 -7.35 2.73 0.47
CA ASP A 173 -7.97 4.05 0.31
C ASP A 173 -9.38 4.09 0.93
N ALA A 174 -10.20 3.06 0.68
CA ALA A 174 -11.53 2.93 1.28
C ALA A 174 -11.46 2.84 2.82
N THR A 175 -10.52 2.06 3.35
CA THR A 175 -10.31 1.96 4.80
C THR A 175 -9.89 3.31 5.41
N ARG A 176 -9.03 4.06 4.72
CA ARG A 176 -8.58 5.40 5.15
C ARG A 176 -9.74 6.39 5.15
N LEU A 177 -10.55 6.39 4.09
CA LEU A 177 -11.73 7.24 3.98
C LEU A 177 -12.75 6.93 5.08
N ALA A 178 -13.11 5.65 5.26
CA ALA A 178 -14.05 5.23 6.30
C ALA A 178 -13.59 5.67 7.71
N ARG A 179 -12.29 5.55 8.00
CA ARG A 179 -11.71 6.04 9.27
C ARG A 179 -11.81 7.56 9.41
N ALA A 180 -11.63 8.31 8.33
CA ALA A 180 -11.75 9.77 8.35
C ALA A 180 -13.21 10.21 8.54
N GLU A 181 -14.14 9.60 7.82
CA GLU A 181 -15.58 9.86 7.95
C GLU A 181 -16.08 9.58 9.37
N GLU A 182 -15.63 8.48 9.96
CA GLU A 182 -15.99 8.12 11.34
C GLU A 182 -15.48 9.16 12.35
N ARG A 183 -14.24 9.63 12.19
CA ARG A 183 -13.71 10.73 13.01
C ARG A 183 -14.54 12.00 12.88
N THR A 184 -14.95 12.36 11.66
CA THR A 184 -15.80 13.53 11.41
C THR A 184 -17.21 13.35 11.98
N ARG A 185 -17.76 12.13 11.93
CA ARG A 185 -19.06 11.79 12.53
C ARG A 185 -19.02 11.96 14.04
N ILE A 186 -18.03 11.37 14.71
CA ILE A 186 -17.83 11.49 16.17
C ILE A 186 -17.61 12.95 16.57
N ALA A 187 -16.81 13.72 15.82
CA ALA A 187 -16.60 15.14 16.11
C ALA A 187 -17.90 15.96 16.08
N ARG A 188 -18.80 15.68 15.14
CA ARG A 188 -20.13 16.31 15.07
C ARG A 188 -21.01 15.90 16.26
N GLU A 189 -21.04 14.61 16.59
CA GLU A 189 -21.79 14.10 17.74
C GLU A 189 -21.35 14.75 19.06
N ILE A 190 -20.03 14.89 19.27
CA ILE A 190 -19.48 15.63 20.42
C ILE A 190 -19.92 17.09 20.39
N HIS A 191 -19.84 17.75 19.22
CA HIS A 191 -20.22 19.15 19.08
C HIS A 191 -21.70 19.38 19.42
N ASP A 192 -22.58 18.50 18.94
CA ASP A 192 -24.02 18.59 19.20
C ASP A 192 -24.34 18.39 20.69
N THR A 193 -23.75 17.38 21.33
CA THR A 193 -23.90 17.16 22.78
C THR A 193 -23.39 18.36 23.59
N LEU A 194 -22.22 18.89 23.25
CA LEU A 194 -21.67 20.08 23.91
C LEU A 194 -22.56 21.31 23.70
N ALA A 195 -23.06 21.55 22.48
CA ALA A 195 -23.94 22.66 22.19
C ALA A 195 -25.24 22.57 23.01
N GLN A 196 -25.88 21.40 23.04
CA GLN A 196 -27.06 21.15 23.87
C GLN A 196 -26.79 21.37 25.36
N GLY A 197 -25.66 20.84 25.84
CA GLY A 197 -25.21 21.01 27.22
C GLY A 197 -25.01 22.47 27.61
N LEU A 198 -24.33 23.24 26.75
CA LEU A 198 -24.10 24.67 26.94
C LEU A 198 -25.40 25.48 26.93
N THR A 199 -26.35 25.16 26.04
CA THR A 199 -27.68 25.78 26.05
C THR A 199 -28.40 25.52 27.37
N GLY A 200 -28.39 24.28 27.87
CA GLY A 200 -29.00 23.94 29.15
C GLY A 200 -28.36 24.64 30.35
N ILE A 201 -27.03 24.80 30.34
CA ILE A 201 -26.29 25.56 31.35
C ILE A 201 -26.69 27.04 31.30
N ALA A 202 -26.71 27.67 30.12
CA ALA A 202 -27.08 29.06 29.94
C ALA A 202 -28.51 29.34 30.44
N LEU A 203 -29.48 28.50 30.08
CA LEU A 203 -30.86 28.63 30.54
C LEU A 203 -31.01 28.57 32.06
N ASN A 204 -30.24 27.71 32.74
CA ASN A 204 -30.25 27.63 34.20
C ASN A 204 -29.61 28.85 34.84
N ILE A 205 -28.51 29.37 34.29
CA ILE A 205 -27.88 30.61 34.74
C ILE A 205 -28.83 31.80 34.57
N GLU A 206 -29.43 31.98 33.39
CA GLU A 206 -30.43 33.02 33.14
C GLU A 206 -31.63 32.92 34.08
N GLY A 207 -32.09 31.69 34.34
CA GLY A 207 -33.16 31.40 35.29
C GLY A 207 -32.81 31.78 36.74
N ALA A 208 -31.55 31.56 37.15
CA ALA A 208 -31.04 31.96 38.46
C ALA A 208 -30.93 33.48 38.57
N LEU A 209 -30.37 34.15 37.56
CA LEU A 209 -30.19 35.60 37.53
C LEU A 209 -31.52 36.34 37.74
N LYS A 210 -32.61 35.88 37.12
CA LYS A 210 -33.97 36.46 37.27
C LYS A 210 -34.56 36.30 38.68
N ARG A 211 -34.00 35.45 39.53
CA ARG A 211 -34.55 35.07 40.86
C ARG A 211 -33.65 35.45 42.02
N LEU A 212 -32.46 35.98 41.77
CA LEU A 212 -31.44 36.29 42.78
C LEU A 212 -31.98 37.06 43.99
N GLU A 213 -32.77 38.11 43.74
CA GLU A 213 -33.28 38.99 44.80
C GLU A 213 -34.60 38.49 45.39
N SER A 214 -35.48 37.93 44.54
CA SER A 214 -36.86 37.58 44.94
C SER A 214 -36.99 36.18 45.54
N ARG A 215 -36.12 35.24 45.13
CA ARG A 215 -36.16 33.82 45.53
C ARG A 215 -34.74 33.22 45.55
N PRO A 216 -33.89 33.60 46.52
CA PRO A 216 -32.47 33.25 46.52
C PRO A 216 -32.22 31.73 46.58
N GLU A 217 -33.02 30.97 47.33
CA GLU A 217 -32.90 29.50 47.38
C GLU A 217 -33.14 28.84 46.01
N GLN A 218 -34.17 29.28 45.27
CA GLN A 218 -34.44 28.77 43.91
C GLN A 218 -33.34 29.20 42.91
N ALA A 219 -32.74 30.38 43.09
CA ALA A 219 -31.61 30.82 42.28
C ALA A 219 -30.38 29.93 42.54
N ARG A 220 -30.14 29.56 43.81
CA ARG A 220 -29.06 28.65 44.20
C ARG A 220 -29.23 27.27 43.59
N GLU A 221 -30.41 26.66 43.69
CA GLU A 221 -30.71 25.35 43.09
C GLU A 221 -30.42 25.33 41.58
N ARG A 222 -30.77 26.41 40.87
CA ARG A 222 -30.51 26.55 39.43
C ARG A 222 -29.03 26.64 39.10
N LEU A 223 -28.23 27.35 39.90
CA LEU A 223 -26.78 27.42 39.74
C LEU A 223 -26.11 26.08 40.04
N GLU A 224 -26.58 25.36 41.07
CA GLU A 224 -26.08 24.02 41.39
C GLU A 224 -26.37 23.03 40.26
N LEU A 225 -27.56 23.10 39.65
CA LEU A 225 -27.90 22.30 38.47
C LEU A 225 -27.01 22.66 37.26
N ALA A 226 -26.79 23.94 36.99
CA ALA A 226 -25.90 24.40 35.92
C ALA A 226 -24.46 23.88 36.12
N LEU A 227 -23.96 23.91 37.36
CA LEU A 227 -22.63 23.39 37.69
C LEU A 227 -22.55 21.88 37.51
N ALA A 228 -23.58 21.14 37.89
CA ALA A 228 -23.65 19.69 37.68
C ALA A 228 -23.64 19.35 36.18
N MET A 229 -24.44 20.05 35.37
CA MET A 229 -24.47 19.89 33.91
C MET A 229 -23.11 20.22 33.28
N ALA A 230 -22.44 21.28 33.72
CA ALA A 230 -21.12 21.66 33.21
C ALA A 230 -20.07 20.56 33.47
N ARG A 231 -20.07 19.97 34.68
CA ARG A 231 -19.16 18.87 35.02
C ARG A 231 -19.43 17.63 34.18
N GLN A 232 -20.71 17.25 34.04
CA GLN A 232 -21.10 16.10 33.23
C GLN A 232 -20.67 16.25 31.76
N ASN A 233 -20.97 17.39 31.14
CA ASN A 233 -20.59 17.65 29.74
C ASN A 233 -19.06 17.63 29.53
N LEU A 234 -18.28 18.14 30.49
CA LEU A 234 -16.82 18.09 30.43
C LEU A 234 -16.29 16.66 30.52
N ASP A 235 -16.85 15.83 31.40
CA ASP A 235 -16.43 14.44 31.55
C ASP A 235 -16.79 13.59 30.32
N GLU A 236 -17.94 13.86 29.70
CA GLU A 236 -18.38 13.20 28.47
C GLU A 236 -17.52 13.60 27.26
N ALA A 237 -17.19 14.88 27.13
CA ALA A 237 -16.27 15.35 26.09
C ALA A 237 -14.86 14.77 26.26
N ARG A 238 -14.34 14.67 27.49
CA ARG A 238 -13.03 14.06 27.76
C ARG A 238 -13.00 12.59 27.39
N ARG A 239 -14.02 11.82 27.75
CA ARG A 239 -14.14 10.39 27.37
C ARG A 239 -14.16 10.23 25.85
N SER A 240 -14.98 11.01 25.16
CA SER A 240 -15.10 10.94 23.70
C SER A 240 -13.79 11.30 22.97
N VAL A 241 -13.02 12.27 23.48
CA VAL A 241 -11.69 12.63 22.94
C VAL A 241 -10.64 11.55 23.22
N LEU A 242 -10.71 10.87 24.36
CA LEU A 242 -9.82 9.74 24.66
C LEU A 242 -10.05 8.59 23.69
N ASP A 243 -11.30 8.23 23.42
CA ASP A 243 -11.66 7.16 22.48
C ASP A 243 -11.20 7.46 21.04
N LEU A 244 -11.28 8.73 20.62
CA LEU A 244 -10.74 9.20 19.34
C LEU A 244 -9.21 9.06 19.24
N ARG A 245 -8.49 9.19 20.36
CA ARG A 245 -7.03 9.06 20.42
C ARG A 245 -6.58 7.60 20.55
N SER A 246 -7.37 6.75 21.22
CA SER A 246 -7.01 5.36 21.50
C SER A 246 -7.35 4.37 20.38
N THR A 247 -8.05 4.81 19.31
CA THR A 247 -8.25 3.98 18.11
C THR A 247 -6.88 3.69 17.46
N PRO A 248 -6.33 2.47 17.57
CA PRO A 248 -4.95 2.20 17.16
C PRO A 248 -4.81 2.35 15.65
N LEU A 249 -3.74 3.01 15.24
CA LEU A 249 -3.18 3.00 13.88
C LEU A 249 -2.70 1.58 13.54
N ALA A 250 -3.61 0.62 13.38
CA ALA A 250 -3.33 -0.66 12.73
C ALA A 250 -3.43 -0.43 11.22
N GLY A 251 -2.38 0.17 10.68
CA GLY A 251 -2.06 0.23 9.28
C GLY A 251 -0.54 0.21 9.24
N LYS A 252 0.04 -0.99 9.20
CA LYS A 252 1.43 -1.10 8.79
C LYS A 252 1.49 -0.49 7.39
N PRO A 253 2.35 0.49 7.14
CA PRO A 253 2.58 0.93 5.77
C PRO A 253 3.07 -0.29 4.99
N LEU A 254 2.53 -0.49 3.79
CA LEU A 254 3.20 -1.27 2.77
C LEU A 254 4.56 -0.57 2.54
N ALA A 255 5.61 -1.13 3.10
CA ALA A 255 6.98 -0.62 3.06
C ALA A 255 7.95 -1.77 2.80
#